data_AF-A0A0U3IIV1-F1
#
_entry.id   AF-A0A0U3IIV1-F1
#
_cell.length_a   1.000
_cell.length_b   1.000
_cell.length_c   1.000
_cell.angle_alpha   90.00
_cell.angle_beta   90.00
_cell.angle_gamma   90.00
#
_symmetry.space_group_name_H-M   'P 1'
#
loop_
_entity.id
_entity.type
_entity.pdbx_description
1 polymer ?
#
loop_
_entity_poly.entity_id
_entity_poly.type
_entity_poly.pdbx_seq_one_letter_code
_entity_poly.pdbx_strand_id
1 'polypeptide(L)' 'MATRAINNKSATKGIRFPHEMIEEIESYIEQEKLINKNANFSAWVLDACEQKIRKEKRRRITKE' A
#
# COMPACT_ATOMS: atom_id res chain seq x y z
N MET A 1 -2.47 28.61 4.14
CA MET A 1 -3.24 27.35 4.32
C MET A 1 -2.25 26.22 4.56
N ALA A 2 -2.13 25.72 5.79
CA ALA A 2 -1.27 24.56 6.07
C ALA A 2 -1.90 23.32 5.41
N THR A 3 -1.25 22.77 4.38
CA THR A 3 -1.76 21.61 3.65
C THR A 3 -1.63 20.39 4.56
N ARG A 4 -2.71 20.09 5.30
CA ARG A 4 -2.85 19.01 6.31
C ARG A 4 -2.52 17.59 5.82
N ALA A 5 -2.07 17.44 4.58
CA ALA A 5 -1.81 16.20 3.88
C ALA A 5 -0.32 15.82 3.81
N ILE A 6 0.61 16.67 4.29
CA ILE A 6 2.05 16.38 4.25
C ILE A 6 2.65 16.67 5.63
N ASN A 7 3.36 15.70 6.21
CA ASN A 7 4.21 15.86 7.38
C ASN A 7 5.65 15.45 7.02
N ASN A 8 6.61 15.64 7.94
CA ASN A 8 8.03 15.37 7.69
C ASN A 8 8.36 13.89 7.35
N LYS A 9 7.44 12.96 7.63
CA LYS A 9 7.61 11.51 7.42
C LYS A 9 6.71 10.93 6.33
N SER A 10 5.56 11.55 6.03
CA SER A 10 4.59 11.01 5.08
C SER A 10 3.75 12.09 4.39
N ALA A 11 3.27 11.75 3.20
CA ALA A 11 2.32 12.55 2.43
C ALA A 11 1.14 11.67 2.02
N THR A 12 -0.08 12.16 2.24
CA THR A 12 -1.29 11.51 1.77
C THR A 12 -1.46 11.76 0.28
N LYS A 13 -1.65 10.69 -0.51
CA LYS A 13 -1.98 10.76 -1.93
C LYS A 13 -3.38 10.20 -2.14
N GLY A 14 -4.30 11.02 -2.61
CA GLY A 14 -5.63 10.56 -3.05
C GLY A 14 -5.50 9.88 -4.40
N ILE A 15 -5.71 8.58 -4.45
CA ILE A 15 -5.71 7.78 -5.69
C ILE A 15 -7.05 7.07 -5.83
N ARG A 16 -7.46 6.77 -7.06
CA ARG A 16 -8.68 6.01 -7.33
C ARG A 16 -8.32 4.56 -7.61
N PHE A 17 -9.05 3.64 -6.99
CA PHE A 17 -8.98 2.22 -7.26
C PHE A 17 -10.26 1.78 -7.98
N PRO A 18 -10.20 0.79 -8.88
CA PRO A 18 -11.39 0.10 -9.38
C PRO A 18 -12.17 -0.54 -8.23
N HIS A 19 -13.49 -0.56 -8.33
CA HIS A 19 -14.36 -1.13 -7.29
C HIS A 19 -14.06 -2.62 -7.04
N GLU A 20 -13.96 -3.40 -8.12
CA GLU A 20 -13.63 -4.84 -8.07
C GLU A 20 -12.31 -5.09 -7.30
N MET A 21 -11.30 -4.25 -7.51
CA MET A 21 -10.02 -4.36 -6.83
C MET A 21 -10.13 -4.06 -5.33
N ILE A 22 -10.97 -3.11 -4.93
CA ILE A 22 -11.19 -2.81 -3.50
C ILE A 22 -11.85 -4.01 -2.82
N GLU A 23 -12.89 -4.57 -3.45
CA GLU A 23 -13.64 -5.72 -2.91
C GLU A 23 -12.74 -6.95 -2.73
N GLU A 24 -11.87 -7.24 -3.70
CA GLU A 24 -10.88 -8.31 -3.59
C GLU A 24 -9.92 -8.06 -2.42
N ILE A 25 -9.37 -6.85 -2.31
CA ILE A 25 -8.43 -6.50 -1.24
C ILE A 25 -9.09 -6.61 0.14
N GLU A 26 -10.32 -6.12 0.28
CA GLU A 26 -11.06 -6.21 1.53
C GLU A 26 -11.31 -7.66 1.94
N SER A 27 -11.65 -8.53 0.97
CA SER A 27 -11.82 -9.97 1.20
C SER A 27 -10.54 -10.62 1.73
N TYR A 28 -9.37 -10.30 1.15
CA TYR A 28 -8.08 -10.80 1.65
C TYR A 28 -7.75 -10.27 3.05
N ILE A 29 -8.05 -8.99 3.33
CA ILE A 29 -7.81 -8.40 4.64
C ILE A 29 -8.71 -9.03 5.70
N GLU A 30 -9.96 -9.35 5.39
CA GLU A 30 -10.85 -10.04 6.33
C GLU A 30 -10.32 -11.42 6.72
N GLN A 31 -9.77 -12.17 5.76
CA GLN A 31 -9.09 -13.43 6.03
C GLN A 31 -7.83 -13.23 6.88
N GLU A 32 -7.02 -12.22 6.56
CA GLU A 32 -5.79 -11.92 7.30
C GLU A 32 -6.09 -11.44 8.73
N LYS A 33 -7.20 -10.72 8.94
CA LYS A 33 -7.67 -10.26 10.25
C LYS A 33 -7.93 -11.38 11.24
N LEU A 34 -8.24 -12.58 10.77
CA LEU A 34 -8.40 -13.77 11.62
C LEU A 34 -7.08 -14.14 12.31
N ILE A 35 -5.95 -13.84 11.68
CA ILE A 35 -4.60 -14.12 12.18
C ILE A 35 -3.99 -12.86 12.81
N ASN A 36 -4.16 -11.71 12.16
CA ASN A 36 -3.61 -10.43 12.57
C ASN A 36 -4.71 -9.37 12.65
N LYS A 37 -5.21 -9.11 13.85
CA LYS A 37 -6.29 -8.13 14.11
C LYS A 37 -5.97 -6.71 13.64
N ASN A 38 -4.70 -6.38 13.38
CA ASN A 38 -4.27 -5.06 12.93
C ASN A 38 -4.20 -4.93 11.39
N ALA A 39 -4.49 -5.99 10.64
CA ALA A 39 -4.54 -5.96 9.19
C ALA A 39 -5.61 -4.97 8.70
N ASN A 40 -5.23 -4.05 7.81
CA ASN A 40 -6.09 -3.00 7.28
C ASN A 40 -5.66 -2.59 5.86
N PHE A 41 -6.54 -1.87 5.16
CA PHE A 41 -6.34 -1.50 3.75
C PHE A 41 -5.05 -0.71 3.52
N SER A 42 -4.78 0.28 4.38
CA SER A 42 -3.57 1.09 4.27
C SER A 42 -2.30 0.25 4.41
N ALA A 43 -2.25 -0.67 5.38
CA ALA A 43 -1.12 -1.57 5.58
C ALA A 43 -0.92 -2.49 4.37
N TRP A 44 -2.00 -3.07 3.84
CA TRP A 44 -1.97 -3.94 2.67
C TRP A 44 -1.42 -3.20 1.42
N VAL A 45 -1.92 -1.98 1.17
CA VAL A 45 -1.46 -1.15 0.04
C VAL A 45 -0.01 -0.72 0.20
N LEU A 46 0.43 -0.39 1.42
CA LEU A 46 1.82 -0.03 1.68
C LEU A 46 2.77 -1.20 1.42
N ASP A 47 2.42 -2.40 1.88
CA ASP A 47 3.24 -3.60 1.64
C ASP A 47 3.33 -3.93 0.14
N ALA A 48 2.20 -3.91 -0.58
CA ALA A 48 2.18 -4.08 -2.03
C ALA A 48 3.08 -3.05 -2.76
N CYS A 49 3.06 -1.79 -2.32
CA CYS A 49 3.94 -0.75 -2.84
C CYS A 49 5.42 -1.06 -2.55
N GLU A 50 5.75 -1.44 -1.32
CA GLU A 50 7.12 -1.78 -0.92
C GLU A 50 7.67 -2.96 -1.72
N GLN A 51 6.88 -4.02 -1.90
CA GLN A 51 7.26 -5.17 -2.72
C GLN A 51 7.58 -4.76 -4.16
N LYS A 52 6.77 -3.88 -4.76
CA LYS A 52 7.00 -3.36 -6.12
C LYS A 52 8.28 -2.51 -6.19
N ILE A 53 8.52 -1.65 -5.20
CA ILE A 53 9.76 -0.84 -5.11
C ILE A 53 11.00 -1.74 -4.97
N ARG A 54 10.96 -2.75 -4.10
CA ARG A 54 12.07 -3.69 -3.90
C ARG A 54 12.38 -4.46 -5.19
N LYS A 55 11.35 -4.90 -5.92
CA LYS A 55 11.50 -5.56 -7.22
C LYS A 55 12.13 -4.64 -8.26
N GLU A 56 11.71 -3.38 -8.31
CA GLU A 56 12.26 -2.38 -9.24
C GLU A 56 13.73 -2.03 -8.93
N LYS A 57 14.07 -1.84 -7.64
CA LYS A 57 15.46 -1.61 -7.21
C LYS A 57 16.39 -2.75 -7.65
N ARG A 58 15.98 -4.01 -7.44
CA ARG A 58 16.76 -5.17 -7.89
C ARG A 58 16.97 -5.18 -9.40
N ARG A 59 15.92 -4.91 -10.18
CA ARG A 59 16.02 -4.83 -11.65
C ARG A 59 16.99 -3.76 -12.14
N ARG A 60 17.07 -2.63 -11.45
CA ARG A 60 18.00 -1.55 -11.78
C ARG A 60 19.45 -1.91 -11.45
N ILE A 61 19.68 -2.52 -10.29
CA ILE A 61 21.02 -3.01 -9.88
C ILE A 61 21.57 -4.07 -10.86
N THR A 62 20.71 -4.85 -11.50
CA THR A 62 21.16 -5.87 -12.49
C THR A 62 21.39 -5.29 -13.90
N LYS A 63 21.11 -4.00 -14.12
CA LYS A 63 21.28 -3.31 -15.42
C LYS A 63 22.49 -2.36 -15.44
N GLU A 64 23.16 -2.17 -14.32
CA GLU A 64 24.48 -1.51 -14.20
C GLU A 64 25.57 -2.59 -14.13
#